data_AF-A0A920FF22-F1
#
_entry.id   AF-A0A920FF22-F1
#
_cell.length_a   1.000
_cell.length_b   1.000
_cell.length_c   1.000
_cell.angle_alpha   90.00
_cell.angle_beta   90.00
_cell.angle_gamma   90.00
#
_symmetry.space_group_name_H-M   'P 1'
#
loop_
_entity.id
_entity.type
_entity.pdbx_description
1 polymer ?
#
loop_
_entity_poly.entity_id
_entity_poly.type
_entity_poly.pdbx_seq_one_letter_code
_entity_poly.pdbx_strand_id
1 'polypeptide(L)'
;MSSNATYNPNQSTDYMRTNTRNWLMWYKKQMGWEGVRIDAIKHFPTYVVEDFLWNLQHGNGWANGTDDMFAVGEWVGGASALDQWCNDVQNRAGTFDFSLRNALTGIIQGNGGFDLGSVPNYQQSNRQRTVPFVNNHDTFRPILDNNGNYNGWNFGSQLGPQIEPNDPRLSVVYAIAFAVDGAPMVYFEDLFDIGYNGNRYNHNPADSTELPMRSDIVNIIWCHQNLDFKDGSYLVRWQENDALVIERDSKAIIAVNDNWNNWKNLNGVQTNWPDGTVLKDYSQANTTTTTVYGGGKVDISIPPCDGSANNGRRGYCIWAPDGIQTNYVNPSESITQEWEMANDLGDSHNYSLQQGGELPSNSLECRVVGKVYAKENSTISVELYPLFSTLSINLLLVDSNCTVIDSIFGVGNLIHDFDVSSESWYTIKIRNTTPNQSGQKCWVKLNYEAPSNPFIDAIKNKCTCIPPPSVGLNEITDKLDIYPNPTTGIINLSYIKELSSSKFEVWISQEKLFYLERLIIN
;
A
#
# COMPACT_ATOMS: atom_id res chain seq x y z
N MET A 1 21.18 -18.27 1.28
CA MET A 1 21.84 -17.47 2.32
C MET A 1 23.08 -16.83 1.71
N SER A 2 23.09 -15.50 1.55
CA SER A 2 24.26 -14.78 1.00
C SER A 2 25.33 -14.68 2.09
N SER A 3 26.48 -15.30 1.87
CA SER A 3 27.51 -15.56 2.89
C SER A 3 28.77 -14.69 2.74
N ASN A 4 28.65 -13.46 2.22
CA ASN A 4 29.81 -12.55 2.08
C ASN A 4 30.05 -11.67 3.33
N ALA A 5 29.39 -11.96 4.46
CA ALA A 5 29.66 -11.25 5.71
C ALA A 5 30.99 -11.74 6.32
N THR A 6 32.01 -10.88 6.34
CA THR A 6 33.33 -11.15 6.94
C THR A 6 33.36 -10.98 8.45
N TYR A 7 32.26 -10.51 9.04
CA TYR A 7 32.08 -10.32 10.47
C TYR A 7 30.83 -11.04 10.94
N ASN A 8 30.98 -11.93 11.92
CA ASN A 8 29.88 -12.52 12.64
C ASN A 8 29.93 -12.02 14.10
N PRO A 9 28.98 -11.18 14.55
CA PRO A 9 28.96 -10.69 15.91
C PRO A 9 28.73 -11.83 16.91
N ASN A 10 29.13 -11.63 18.17
CA ASN A 10 28.77 -12.57 19.24
C ASN A 10 27.24 -12.61 19.40
N GLN A 11 26.66 -13.80 19.32
CA GLN A 11 25.21 -14.00 19.37
C GLN A 11 24.80 -14.61 20.71
N SER A 12 23.95 -13.93 21.46
CA SER A 12 23.20 -14.52 22.57
C SER A 12 22.11 -15.48 22.03
N THR A 13 21.52 -16.29 22.91
CA THR A 13 20.43 -17.21 22.54
C THR A 13 19.24 -16.49 21.86
N ASP A 14 18.93 -15.25 22.29
CA ASP A 14 17.85 -14.42 21.73
C ASP A 14 18.33 -13.37 20.73
N TYR A 15 19.56 -13.49 20.22
CA TYR A 15 20.18 -12.47 19.35
C TYR A 15 19.31 -12.14 18.13
N MET A 16 18.82 -13.16 17.41
CA MET A 16 18.01 -12.94 16.22
C MET A 16 16.67 -12.27 16.54
N ARG A 17 15.95 -12.78 17.55
CA ARG A 17 14.67 -12.19 17.98
C ARG A 17 14.84 -10.73 18.41
N THR A 18 15.86 -10.45 19.23
CA THR A 18 16.12 -9.10 19.76
C THR A 18 16.45 -8.13 18.63
N ASN A 19 17.34 -8.51 17.72
CA ASN A 19 17.75 -7.62 16.63
C ASN A 19 16.65 -7.45 15.58
N THR A 20 15.84 -8.48 15.27
CA THR A 20 14.66 -8.33 14.42
C THR A 20 13.64 -7.39 15.04
N ARG A 21 13.36 -7.50 16.34
CA ARG A 21 12.48 -6.57 17.05
C ARG A 21 12.99 -5.13 16.98
N ASN A 22 14.28 -4.91 17.26
CA ASN A 22 14.89 -3.59 17.19
C ASN A 22 14.81 -3.00 15.77
N TRP A 23 15.10 -3.81 14.76
CA TRP A 23 14.98 -3.41 13.36
C TRP A 23 13.53 -3.05 12.98
N LEU A 24 12.54 -3.84 13.39
CA LEU A 24 11.12 -3.55 13.13
C LEU A 24 10.68 -2.22 13.75
N MET A 25 11.06 -1.99 15.00
CA MET A 25 10.74 -0.75 15.73
C MET A 25 11.38 0.48 15.08
N TRP A 26 12.67 0.38 14.71
CA TRP A 26 13.37 1.40 13.94
C TRP A 26 12.71 1.65 12.59
N TYR A 27 12.36 0.59 11.86
CA TYR A 27 11.78 0.69 10.52
C TYR A 27 10.41 1.37 10.54
N LYS A 28 9.59 1.11 11.58
CA LYS A 28 8.32 1.83 11.80
C LYS A 28 8.54 3.32 11.98
N LYS A 29 9.48 3.69 12.85
CA LYS A 29 9.82 5.09 13.12
C LYS A 29 10.30 5.82 11.87
N GLN A 30 11.10 5.15 11.06
CA GLN A 30 11.71 5.77 9.87
C GLN A 30 10.75 5.91 8.70
N MET A 31 9.86 4.93 8.49
CA MET A 31 8.95 4.93 7.34
C MET A 31 7.55 5.43 7.67
N GLY A 32 7.15 5.42 8.95
CA GLY A 32 5.82 5.86 9.38
C GLY A 32 4.68 4.95 8.93
N TRP A 33 4.92 3.64 8.71
CA TRP A 33 3.84 2.73 8.31
C TRP A 33 2.90 2.40 9.48
N GLU A 34 1.63 2.17 9.16
CA GLU A 34 0.54 2.04 10.14
C GLU A 34 0.13 0.58 10.41
N GLY A 35 0.65 -0.35 9.62
CA GLY A 35 0.31 -1.76 9.74
C GLY A 35 1.31 -2.67 9.04
N VAL A 36 1.12 -3.97 9.21
CA VAL A 36 2.03 -4.99 8.68
C VAL A 36 1.31 -6.15 8.00
N ARG A 37 1.88 -6.62 6.89
CA ARG A 37 1.62 -7.97 6.35
C ARG A 37 2.82 -8.83 6.68
N ILE A 38 2.61 -9.93 7.40
CA ILE A 38 3.67 -10.81 7.88
C ILE A 38 3.74 -12.05 7.00
N ASP A 39 4.83 -12.16 6.24
CA ASP A 39 5.10 -13.23 5.29
C ASP A 39 5.29 -14.60 5.94
N ALA A 40 4.77 -15.64 5.29
CA ALA A 40 5.07 -17.04 5.58
C ALA A 40 4.97 -17.42 7.08
N ILE A 41 4.02 -16.79 7.80
CA ILE A 41 4.09 -16.68 9.26
C ILE A 41 3.87 -18.01 9.99
N LYS A 42 3.29 -19.00 9.29
CA LYS A 42 3.14 -20.38 9.77
C LYS A 42 4.47 -21.07 10.11
N HIS A 43 5.60 -20.53 9.65
CA HIS A 43 6.94 -21.08 9.88
C HIS A 43 7.69 -20.46 11.06
N PHE A 44 7.08 -19.52 11.77
CA PHE A 44 7.67 -18.86 12.93
C PHE A 44 6.93 -19.24 14.21
N PRO A 45 7.61 -19.38 15.36
CA PRO A 45 6.94 -19.58 16.63
C PRO A 45 6.01 -18.41 16.96
N THR A 46 4.76 -18.68 17.32
CA THR A 46 3.72 -17.66 17.57
C THR A 46 4.12 -16.66 18.65
N TYR A 47 4.81 -17.09 19.71
CA TYR A 47 5.31 -16.21 20.76
C TYR A 47 6.36 -15.19 20.28
N VAL A 48 7.06 -15.46 19.18
CA VAL A 48 7.99 -14.49 18.56
C VAL A 48 7.21 -13.44 17.78
N VAL A 49 6.16 -13.88 17.07
CA VAL A 49 5.29 -12.98 16.30
C VAL A 49 4.50 -12.07 17.21
N GLU A 50 3.91 -12.62 18.28
CA GLU A 50 3.20 -11.87 19.31
C GLU A 50 4.11 -10.81 19.95
N ASP A 51 5.35 -11.17 20.26
CA ASP A 51 6.35 -10.25 20.79
C ASP A 51 6.65 -9.09 19.84
N PHE A 52 6.82 -9.35 18.54
CA PHE A 52 7.03 -8.29 17.57
C PHE A 52 5.81 -7.36 17.47
N LEU A 53 4.61 -7.93 17.40
CA LEU A 53 3.37 -7.17 17.33
C LEU A 53 3.14 -6.33 18.60
N TRP A 54 3.35 -6.91 19.78
CA TRP A 54 3.24 -6.20 21.05
C TRP A 54 4.20 -5.00 21.09
N ASN A 55 5.44 -5.16 20.63
CA ASN A 55 6.39 -4.04 20.63
C ASN A 55 6.04 -2.96 19.60
N LEU A 56 5.44 -3.32 18.46
CA LEU A 56 4.95 -2.33 17.48
C LEU A 56 3.72 -1.56 17.98
N GLN A 57 2.87 -2.21 18.77
CA GLN A 57 1.67 -1.62 19.36
C GLN A 57 2.01 -0.79 20.60
N HIS A 58 2.87 -1.31 21.48
CA HIS A 58 3.02 -0.79 22.85
C HIS A 58 4.46 -0.51 23.28
N GLY A 59 5.47 -1.03 22.58
CA GLY A 59 6.88 -1.00 22.98
C GLY A 59 7.80 -0.02 22.21
N ASN A 60 7.28 0.74 21.25
CA ASN A 60 8.04 1.62 20.34
C ASN A 60 7.97 3.12 20.69
N GLY A 61 7.56 3.46 21.92
CA GLY A 61 7.53 4.84 22.41
C GLY A 61 6.54 5.71 21.64
N TRP A 62 7.01 6.84 21.08
CA TRP A 62 6.14 7.75 20.32
C TRP A 62 5.51 7.08 19.08
N ALA A 63 6.15 6.04 18.53
CA ALA A 63 5.70 5.32 17.34
C ALA A 63 4.86 4.07 17.69
N ASN A 64 4.36 3.99 18.92
CA ASN A 64 3.37 2.99 19.32
C ASN A 64 2.16 3.02 18.39
N GLY A 65 1.71 1.84 17.97
CA GLY A 65 0.37 1.68 17.42
C GLY A 65 -0.68 1.67 18.52
N THR A 66 -1.83 1.09 18.21
CA THR A 66 -2.88 0.75 19.18
C THR A 66 -3.20 -0.73 19.06
N ASP A 67 -4.12 -1.23 19.89
CA ASP A 67 -4.67 -2.59 19.71
C ASP A 67 -5.46 -2.75 18.39
N ASP A 68 -5.77 -1.62 17.73
CA ASP A 68 -6.42 -1.56 16.41
C ASP A 68 -5.42 -1.44 15.25
N MET A 69 -4.11 -1.39 15.53
CA MET A 69 -3.07 -1.36 14.50
C MET A 69 -3.24 -2.53 13.53
N PHE A 70 -3.36 -2.25 12.23
CA PHE A 70 -3.60 -3.29 11.24
C PHE A 70 -2.43 -4.28 11.18
N ALA A 71 -2.72 -5.56 11.32
CA ALA A 71 -1.74 -6.61 11.14
C ALA A 71 -2.41 -7.86 10.56
N VAL A 72 -1.82 -8.41 9.50
CA VAL A 72 -2.29 -9.63 8.84
C VAL A 72 -1.15 -10.61 8.61
N GLY A 73 -1.35 -11.86 9.04
CA GLY A 73 -0.44 -12.97 8.78
C GLY A 73 -0.80 -13.72 7.50
N GLU A 74 0.20 -14.03 6.69
CA GLU A 74 0.09 -15.05 5.65
C GLU A 74 0.22 -16.44 6.27
N TRP A 75 -0.91 -16.93 6.78
CA TRP A 75 -1.03 -18.26 7.36
C TRP A 75 -2.02 -19.06 6.51
N VAL A 76 -1.60 -20.20 5.98
CA VAL A 76 -2.42 -21.00 5.05
C VAL A 76 -3.03 -22.21 5.77
N GLY A 77 -4.35 -22.27 5.82
CA GLY A 77 -5.12 -23.45 6.24
C GLY A 77 -6.62 -23.18 6.31
N GLY A 78 -7.36 -24.06 6.99
CA GLY A 78 -8.82 -23.92 7.16
C GLY A 78 -9.22 -22.97 8.30
N ALA A 79 -10.48 -22.55 8.33
CA ALA A 79 -11.03 -21.56 9.27
C ALA A 79 -10.58 -21.75 10.73
N SER A 80 -10.75 -22.95 11.29
CA SER A 80 -10.39 -23.21 12.70
C SER A 80 -8.90 -23.04 12.99
N ALA A 81 -8.03 -23.35 12.03
CA ALA A 81 -6.59 -23.23 12.22
C ALA A 81 -6.12 -21.79 12.06
N LEU A 82 -6.77 -21.02 11.17
CA LEU A 82 -6.59 -19.57 11.07
C LEU A 82 -7.01 -18.88 12.38
N ASP A 83 -8.18 -19.23 12.91
CA ASP A 83 -8.68 -18.70 14.19
C ASP A 83 -7.77 -19.06 15.37
N GLN A 84 -7.24 -20.29 15.39
CA GLN A 84 -6.29 -20.72 16.41
C GLN A 84 -5.00 -19.90 16.34
N TRP A 85 -4.46 -19.66 15.14
CA TRP A 85 -3.25 -18.86 15.01
C TRP A 85 -3.47 -17.41 15.48
N CYS A 86 -4.61 -16.79 15.14
CA CYS A 86 -4.98 -15.47 15.65
C CYS A 86 -5.01 -15.46 17.19
N ASN A 87 -5.59 -16.49 17.82
CA ASN A 87 -5.61 -16.63 19.28
C ASN A 87 -4.22 -16.81 19.88
N ASP A 88 -3.34 -17.59 19.24
CA ASP A 88 -1.97 -17.85 19.71
C ASP A 88 -1.10 -16.58 19.69
N VAL A 89 -1.41 -15.62 18.81
CA VAL A 89 -0.80 -14.27 18.81
C VAL A 89 -1.65 -13.23 19.55
N GLN A 90 -2.53 -13.69 20.45
CA GLN A 90 -3.39 -12.87 21.30
C GLN A 90 -4.26 -11.87 20.54
N ASN A 91 -4.73 -12.24 19.35
CA ASN A 91 -5.53 -11.39 18.46
C ASN A 91 -4.87 -10.05 18.11
N ARG A 92 -3.53 -9.98 18.15
CA ARG A 92 -2.78 -8.81 17.68
C ARG A 92 -2.70 -8.72 16.15
N ALA A 93 -2.96 -9.84 15.47
CA ALA A 93 -3.06 -9.91 14.02
C ALA A 93 -4.24 -10.80 13.60
N GLY A 94 -4.78 -10.51 12.41
CA GLY A 94 -5.66 -11.42 11.69
C GLY A 94 -4.92 -12.24 10.63
N THR A 95 -5.67 -12.98 9.81
CA THR A 95 -5.13 -13.79 8.70
C THR A 95 -5.80 -13.45 7.38
N PHE A 96 -5.09 -13.68 6.27
CA PHE A 96 -5.77 -13.81 4.98
C PHE A 96 -6.75 -15.00 5.03
N ASP A 97 -7.99 -14.79 4.60
CA ASP A 97 -9.05 -15.79 4.72
C ASP A 97 -8.95 -16.84 3.60
N PHE A 98 -7.95 -17.72 3.70
CA PHE A 98 -7.79 -18.86 2.80
C PHE A 98 -9.00 -19.81 2.85
N SER A 99 -9.73 -19.84 3.96
CA SER A 99 -10.92 -20.66 4.11
C SER A 99 -12.06 -20.13 3.25
N LEU A 100 -12.39 -18.84 3.36
CA LEU A 100 -13.35 -18.18 2.48
C LEU A 100 -12.90 -18.26 1.02
N ARG A 101 -11.61 -18.05 0.73
CA ARG A 101 -11.08 -18.17 -0.63
C ARG A 101 -11.34 -19.54 -1.26
N ASN A 102 -11.36 -20.63 -0.48
CA ASN A 102 -11.71 -21.94 -1.01
C ASN A 102 -13.15 -21.97 -1.55
N ALA A 103 -14.10 -21.31 -0.88
CA ALA A 103 -15.45 -21.14 -1.42
C ALA A 103 -15.45 -20.32 -2.70
N LEU A 104 -14.72 -19.19 -2.72
CA LEU A 104 -14.62 -18.32 -3.90
C LEU A 104 -14.06 -19.08 -5.11
N THR A 105 -13.01 -19.88 -4.89
CA THR A 105 -12.44 -20.74 -5.94
C THR A 105 -13.45 -21.82 -6.39
N GLY A 106 -14.22 -22.37 -5.44
CA GLY A 106 -15.30 -23.32 -5.71
C GLY A 106 -16.43 -22.73 -6.57
N ILE A 107 -16.79 -21.46 -6.39
CA ILE A 107 -17.78 -20.75 -7.22
C ILE A 107 -17.31 -20.69 -8.68
N ILE A 108 -16.04 -20.33 -8.89
CA ILE A 108 -15.45 -20.27 -10.24
C ILE A 108 -15.43 -21.66 -10.89
N GLN A 109 -14.91 -22.66 -10.17
CA GLN A 109 -14.79 -24.03 -10.68
C GLN A 109 -16.15 -24.73 -10.86
N GLY A 110 -17.13 -24.38 -10.03
CA GLY A 110 -18.48 -24.94 -10.07
C GLY A 110 -19.27 -24.48 -11.30
N ASN A 111 -18.86 -23.39 -11.96
CA ASN A 111 -19.47 -22.87 -13.18
C ASN A 111 -21.00 -22.75 -13.10
N GLY A 112 -21.53 -22.24 -11.98
CA GLY A 112 -22.96 -22.12 -11.72
C GLY A 112 -23.61 -23.32 -11.03
N GLY A 113 -22.81 -24.31 -10.60
CA GLY A 113 -23.28 -25.45 -9.80
C GLY A 113 -22.76 -25.47 -8.37
N PHE A 114 -22.09 -24.39 -7.92
CA PHE A 114 -21.64 -24.28 -6.54
C PHE A 114 -22.82 -23.85 -5.67
N ASP A 115 -22.95 -24.40 -4.46
CA ASP A 115 -23.99 -23.95 -3.52
C ASP A 115 -23.58 -22.63 -2.84
N LEU A 116 -24.02 -21.49 -3.38
CA LEU A 116 -23.78 -20.16 -2.83
C LEU A 116 -24.28 -20.01 -1.38
N GLY A 117 -25.34 -20.73 -1.02
CA GLY A 117 -25.85 -20.79 0.34
C GLY A 117 -24.83 -21.32 1.34
N SER A 118 -23.84 -22.09 0.90
CA SER A 118 -22.81 -22.65 1.79
C SER A 118 -21.67 -21.67 2.14
N VAL A 119 -21.49 -20.58 1.39
CA VAL A 119 -20.35 -19.65 1.51
C VAL A 119 -20.14 -19.12 2.94
N PRO A 120 -21.18 -18.69 3.69
CA PRO A 120 -21.00 -18.21 5.06
C PRO A 120 -20.29 -19.19 6.00
N ASN A 121 -20.37 -20.50 5.74
CA ASN A 121 -19.74 -21.54 6.55
C ASN A 121 -18.21 -21.62 6.36
N TYR A 122 -17.67 -21.01 5.29
CA TYR A 122 -16.24 -21.02 5.01
C TYR A 122 -15.50 -19.88 5.71
N GLN A 123 -16.19 -18.79 6.04
CA GLN A 123 -15.56 -17.67 6.73
C GLN A 123 -15.09 -18.09 8.13
N GLN A 124 -13.93 -17.58 8.53
CA GLN A 124 -13.43 -17.69 9.90
C GLN A 124 -14.46 -17.26 10.96
N SER A 125 -14.43 -17.88 12.14
CA SER A 125 -15.30 -17.45 13.26
C SER A 125 -14.80 -16.15 13.89
N ASN A 126 -13.47 -15.93 13.87
CA ASN A 126 -12.85 -14.69 14.31
C ASN A 126 -12.95 -13.59 13.24
N ARG A 127 -14.20 -13.20 12.95
CA ARG A 127 -14.60 -12.33 11.84
C ARG A 127 -14.04 -10.91 11.87
N GLN A 128 -13.52 -10.46 13.01
CA GLN A 128 -12.83 -9.16 13.13
C GLN A 128 -11.31 -9.25 12.89
N ARG A 129 -10.78 -10.46 12.74
CA ARG A 129 -9.35 -10.75 12.53
C ARG A 129 -9.15 -11.54 11.24
N THR A 130 -9.77 -11.07 10.16
CA THR A 130 -9.74 -11.73 8.86
C THR A 130 -9.66 -10.72 7.71
N VAL A 131 -8.96 -11.13 6.65
CA VAL A 131 -8.81 -10.39 5.39
C VAL A 131 -9.37 -11.26 4.25
N PRO A 132 -10.66 -11.11 3.89
CA PRO A 132 -11.25 -11.71 2.70
C PRO A 132 -10.49 -11.31 1.44
N PHE A 133 -10.16 -12.27 0.57
CA PHE A 133 -9.45 -11.98 -0.68
C PHE A 133 -9.77 -13.00 -1.78
N VAL A 134 -9.65 -12.56 -3.04
CA VAL A 134 -9.92 -13.38 -4.23
C VAL A 134 -8.61 -13.99 -4.76
N ASN A 135 -7.65 -13.15 -5.12
CA ASN A 135 -6.30 -13.54 -5.51
C ASN A 135 -5.24 -12.79 -4.71
N ASN A 136 -4.03 -13.33 -4.71
CA ASN A 136 -2.82 -12.62 -4.32
C ASN A 136 -1.67 -13.07 -5.22
N HIS A 137 -0.47 -12.57 -4.94
CA HIS A 137 0.72 -12.89 -5.73
C HIS A 137 1.20 -14.35 -5.61
N ASP A 138 0.70 -15.14 -4.65
CA ASP A 138 1.01 -16.55 -4.51
C ASP A 138 -0.04 -17.46 -5.17
N THR A 139 -1.31 -17.04 -5.18
CA THR A 139 -2.37 -17.79 -5.86
C THR A 139 -2.43 -17.45 -7.36
N PHE A 140 -1.95 -16.26 -7.74
CA PHE A 140 -1.92 -15.77 -9.11
C PHE A 140 -0.47 -15.64 -9.60
N ARG A 141 0.01 -16.67 -10.32
CA ARG A 141 1.39 -16.76 -10.83
C ARG A 141 1.40 -16.93 -12.36
N PRO A 142 1.09 -15.87 -13.13
CA PRO A 142 1.12 -15.95 -14.58
C PRO A 142 2.55 -16.10 -15.10
N ILE A 143 2.69 -16.79 -16.23
CA ILE A 143 3.87 -16.68 -17.09
C ILE A 143 3.59 -15.54 -18.05
N LEU A 144 4.50 -14.57 -18.16
CA LEU A 144 4.30 -13.38 -18.99
C LEU A 144 5.02 -13.52 -20.33
N ASP A 145 4.39 -13.01 -21.40
CA ASP A 145 5.06 -12.80 -22.68
C ASP A 145 5.90 -11.49 -22.69
N ASN A 146 6.51 -11.17 -23.82
CA ASN A 146 7.36 -9.98 -23.97
C ASN A 146 6.60 -8.65 -23.79
N ASN A 147 5.28 -8.65 -23.97
CA ASN A 147 4.42 -7.48 -23.78
C ASN A 147 3.82 -7.43 -22.36
N GLY A 148 4.11 -8.44 -21.53
CA GLY A 148 3.58 -8.55 -20.18
C GLY A 148 2.17 -9.15 -20.11
N ASN A 149 1.69 -9.76 -21.19
CA ASN A 149 0.41 -10.46 -21.19
C ASN A 149 0.54 -11.86 -20.60
N TYR A 150 -0.56 -12.40 -20.08
CA TYR A 150 -0.61 -13.77 -19.58
C TYR A 150 -0.44 -14.76 -20.73
N ASN A 151 0.54 -15.66 -20.59
CA ASN A 151 0.87 -16.72 -21.53
C ASN A 151 1.02 -18.07 -20.80
N GLY A 152 0.07 -18.36 -19.93
CA GLY A 152 0.04 -19.56 -19.09
C GLY A 152 0.31 -19.28 -17.61
N TRP A 153 0.45 -20.36 -16.84
CA TRP A 153 0.50 -20.31 -15.37
C TRP A 153 1.68 -21.13 -14.84
N ASN A 154 2.36 -20.59 -13.84
CA ASN A 154 3.40 -21.30 -13.11
C ASN A 154 2.77 -22.12 -11.96
N PHE A 155 2.10 -23.22 -12.32
CA PHE A 155 1.41 -24.10 -11.37
C PHE A 155 2.32 -24.64 -10.25
N GLY A 156 3.61 -24.83 -10.53
CA GLY A 156 4.57 -25.33 -9.54
C GLY A 156 4.89 -24.34 -8.42
N SER A 157 4.54 -23.05 -8.59
CA SER A 157 4.79 -21.98 -7.61
C SER A 157 3.50 -21.36 -7.06
N GLN A 158 2.34 -21.92 -7.39
CA GLN A 158 1.04 -21.41 -6.93
C GLN A 158 0.64 -22.00 -5.57
N LEU A 159 0.08 -21.17 -4.70
CA LEU A 159 -0.59 -21.59 -3.46
C LEU A 159 -2.08 -21.84 -3.69
N GLY A 160 -2.39 -22.80 -4.58
CA GLY A 160 -3.76 -23.18 -4.94
C GLY A 160 -4.21 -22.62 -6.30
N PRO A 161 -5.44 -22.93 -6.75
CA PRO A 161 -5.91 -22.53 -8.07
C PRO A 161 -6.07 -21.02 -8.15
N GLN A 162 -5.62 -20.41 -9.24
CA GLN A 162 -5.91 -19.01 -9.56
C GLN A 162 -7.39 -18.84 -9.93
N ILE A 163 -7.93 -17.66 -9.62
CA ILE A 163 -9.19 -17.19 -10.19
C ILE A 163 -8.82 -16.28 -11.37
N GLU A 164 -9.40 -16.51 -12.53
CA GLU A 164 -9.02 -15.77 -13.74
C GLU A 164 -9.71 -14.40 -13.80
N PRO A 165 -8.98 -13.28 -14.02
CA PRO A 165 -9.60 -11.96 -14.09
C PRO A 165 -10.65 -11.77 -15.19
N ASN A 166 -10.67 -12.60 -16.22
CA ASN A 166 -11.73 -12.57 -17.24
C ASN A 166 -12.88 -13.55 -16.97
N ASP A 167 -12.86 -14.27 -15.85
CA ASP A 167 -13.96 -15.15 -15.48
C ASP A 167 -15.25 -14.32 -15.24
N PRO A 168 -16.38 -14.70 -15.83
CA PRO A 168 -17.64 -13.98 -15.66
C PRO A 168 -18.18 -13.93 -14.23
N ARG A 169 -17.68 -14.78 -13.32
CA ARG A 169 -18.06 -14.80 -11.90
C ARG A 169 -17.07 -14.06 -11.01
N LEU A 170 -16.08 -13.37 -11.56
CA LEU A 170 -15.13 -12.57 -10.78
C LEU A 170 -15.84 -11.51 -9.91
N SER A 171 -16.83 -10.84 -10.47
CA SER A 171 -17.69 -9.87 -9.77
C SER A 171 -18.46 -10.49 -8.60
N VAL A 172 -18.94 -11.73 -8.76
CA VAL A 172 -19.66 -12.48 -7.71
C VAL A 172 -18.74 -12.68 -6.50
N VAL A 173 -17.53 -13.18 -6.72
CA VAL A 173 -16.60 -13.47 -5.62
C VAL A 173 -16.06 -12.20 -4.94
N TYR A 174 -15.90 -11.10 -5.69
CA TYR A 174 -15.58 -9.80 -5.11
C TYR A 174 -16.74 -9.20 -4.31
N ALA A 175 -17.97 -9.28 -4.81
CA ALA A 175 -19.15 -8.81 -4.07
C ALA A 175 -19.30 -9.55 -2.73
N ILE A 176 -19.08 -10.87 -2.72
CA ILE A 176 -19.05 -11.68 -1.49
C ILE A 176 -17.93 -11.21 -0.55
N ALA A 177 -16.69 -11.10 -1.04
CA ALA A 177 -15.54 -10.72 -0.21
C ALA A 177 -15.75 -9.36 0.47
N PHE A 178 -16.41 -8.42 -0.21
CA PHE A 178 -16.74 -7.10 0.33
C PHE A 178 -17.92 -7.12 1.31
N ALA A 179 -18.89 -8.03 1.11
CA ALA A 179 -20.09 -8.14 1.94
C ALA A 179 -19.83 -8.73 3.33
N VAL A 180 -18.96 -9.73 3.43
CA VAL A 180 -18.68 -10.41 4.70
C VAL A 180 -17.92 -9.52 5.70
N ASP A 181 -17.79 -9.96 6.95
CA ASP A 181 -16.94 -9.28 7.94
C ASP A 181 -15.44 -9.34 7.58
N GLY A 182 -14.64 -8.48 8.20
CA GLY A 182 -13.20 -8.34 7.93
C GLY A 182 -12.87 -7.24 6.92
N ALA A 183 -11.58 -7.07 6.64
CA ALA A 183 -11.06 -6.03 5.73
C ALA A 183 -10.76 -6.65 4.36
N PRO A 184 -11.60 -6.45 3.33
CA PRO A 184 -11.39 -7.09 2.03
C PRO A 184 -10.14 -6.56 1.33
N MET A 185 -9.39 -7.45 0.66
CA MET A 185 -8.26 -7.10 -0.18
C MET A 185 -8.64 -7.19 -1.66
N VAL A 186 -8.33 -6.13 -2.42
CA VAL A 186 -8.40 -6.12 -3.89
C VAL A 186 -7.03 -6.44 -4.46
N TYR A 187 -6.97 -7.36 -5.42
CA TYR A 187 -5.73 -7.69 -6.09
C TYR A 187 -5.53 -6.83 -7.33
N PHE A 188 -4.31 -6.32 -7.50
CA PHE A 188 -3.95 -5.40 -8.58
C PHE A 188 -4.28 -5.96 -9.98
N GLU A 189 -3.92 -7.23 -10.24
CA GLU A 189 -4.15 -7.89 -11.53
C GLU A 189 -5.64 -8.17 -11.81
N ASP A 190 -6.47 -8.22 -10.76
CA ASP A 190 -7.91 -8.38 -10.90
C ASP A 190 -8.57 -7.01 -11.17
N LEU A 191 -8.15 -5.93 -10.49
CA LEU A 191 -8.72 -4.60 -10.68
C LEU A 191 -8.36 -4.00 -12.05
N PHE A 192 -7.07 -4.04 -12.40
CA PHE A 192 -6.56 -3.45 -13.63
C PHE A 192 -6.52 -4.49 -14.75
N ASP A 193 -6.94 -4.08 -15.94
CA ASP A 193 -6.84 -4.91 -17.14
C ASP A 193 -5.44 -4.77 -17.75
N ILE A 194 -4.47 -5.32 -17.01
CA ILE A 194 -3.03 -5.26 -17.29
C ILE A 194 -2.49 -6.55 -17.91
N GLY A 195 -3.26 -7.63 -17.85
CA GLY A 195 -2.85 -8.97 -18.25
C GLY A 195 -3.06 -9.33 -19.72
N TYR A 196 -3.77 -8.48 -20.47
CA TYR A 196 -4.28 -8.81 -21.81
C TYR A 196 -4.00 -7.76 -22.89
N ASN A 197 -3.64 -6.54 -22.50
CA ASN A 197 -3.62 -5.38 -23.39
C ASN A 197 -2.19 -4.94 -23.79
N GLY A 198 -1.15 -5.69 -23.40
CA GLY A 198 0.26 -5.35 -23.66
C GLY A 198 0.72 -4.07 -22.95
N ASN A 199 -0.02 -3.65 -21.92
CA ASN A 199 0.13 -2.38 -21.24
C ASN A 199 0.94 -2.49 -19.93
N ARG A 200 1.42 -3.67 -19.53
CA ARG A 200 2.10 -3.88 -18.24
C ARG A 200 3.28 -2.95 -17.99
N TYR A 201 4.13 -2.73 -18.99
CA TYR A 201 5.43 -2.07 -18.79
C TYR A 201 5.44 -0.58 -19.11
N ASN A 202 4.47 -0.07 -19.89
CA ASN A 202 4.57 1.26 -20.52
C ASN A 202 3.30 2.13 -20.35
N HIS A 203 2.44 1.84 -19.36
CA HIS A 203 1.25 2.65 -19.08
C HIS A 203 1.56 3.83 -18.15
N ASN A 204 0.84 4.92 -18.32
CA ASN A 204 0.68 5.94 -17.29
C ASN A 204 -0.39 5.48 -16.28
N PRO A 205 -0.06 5.31 -14.98
CA PRO A 205 -1.02 4.85 -13.97
C PRO A 205 -2.19 5.82 -13.73
N ALA A 206 -2.09 7.08 -14.16
CA ALA A 206 -3.17 8.05 -14.07
C ALA A 206 -4.09 8.08 -15.31
N ASP A 207 -3.76 7.37 -16.39
CA ASP A 207 -4.57 7.33 -17.61
C ASP A 207 -5.43 6.06 -17.66
N SER A 208 -6.74 6.23 -17.49
CA SER A 208 -7.72 5.14 -17.53
C SER A 208 -7.85 4.45 -18.90
N THR A 209 -7.28 5.04 -19.95
CA THR A 209 -7.23 4.45 -21.30
C THR A 209 -6.02 3.52 -21.42
N GLU A 210 -4.89 3.87 -20.83
CA GLU A 210 -3.66 3.06 -20.85
C GLU A 210 -3.69 1.96 -19.77
N LEU A 211 -4.32 2.23 -18.62
CA LEU A 211 -4.54 1.29 -17.53
C LEU A 211 -6.04 1.16 -17.20
N PRO A 212 -6.83 0.52 -18.08
CA PRO A 212 -8.25 0.32 -17.85
C PRO A 212 -8.52 -0.53 -16.61
N MET A 213 -9.65 -0.26 -15.93
CA MET A 213 -10.09 -0.98 -14.73
C MET A 213 -11.37 -1.77 -15.01
N ARG A 214 -11.54 -2.91 -14.35
CA ARG A 214 -12.77 -3.71 -14.42
C ARG A 214 -13.91 -2.99 -13.69
N SER A 215 -14.92 -2.57 -14.46
CA SER A 215 -16.01 -1.71 -13.99
C SER A 215 -16.82 -2.31 -12.84
N ASP A 216 -16.90 -3.64 -12.73
CA ASP A 216 -17.57 -4.33 -11.62
C ASP A 216 -16.85 -4.13 -10.29
N ILE A 217 -15.54 -4.35 -10.26
CA ILE A 217 -14.74 -4.18 -9.05
C ILE A 217 -14.72 -2.70 -8.65
N VAL A 218 -14.59 -1.78 -9.60
CA VAL A 218 -14.67 -0.32 -9.35
C VAL A 218 -16.01 0.04 -8.70
N ASN A 219 -17.13 -0.51 -9.18
CA ASN A 219 -18.43 -0.24 -8.60
C ASN A 219 -18.60 -0.84 -7.19
N ILE A 220 -18.10 -2.05 -6.96
CA ILE A 220 -18.14 -2.69 -5.64
C ILE A 220 -17.33 -1.88 -4.63
N ILE A 221 -16.13 -1.40 -5.01
CA ILE A 221 -15.32 -0.50 -4.17
C ILE A 221 -16.10 0.78 -3.86
N TRP A 222 -16.69 1.42 -4.89
CA TRP A 222 -17.48 2.63 -4.70
C TRP A 222 -18.65 2.39 -3.75
N CYS A 223 -19.40 1.29 -3.92
CA CYS A 223 -20.52 0.94 -3.06
C CYS A 223 -20.07 0.71 -1.62
N HIS A 224 -18.97 -0.02 -1.42
CA HIS A 224 -18.44 -0.28 -0.09
C HIS A 224 -18.06 0.99 0.66
N GLN A 225 -17.42 1.93 -0.03
CA GLN A 225 -17.00 3.21 0.54
C GLN A 225 -18.18 4.15 0.83
N ASN A 226 -19.13 4.27 -0.09
CA ASN A 226 -20.16 5.31 0.00
C ASN A 226 -21.47 4.84 0.65
N LEU A 227 -21.68 3.52 0.75
CA LEU A 227 -22.81 2.92 1.46
C LEU A 227 -22.41 2.43 2.87
N ASP A 228 -21.20 2.75 3.33
CA ASP A 228 -20.63 2.39 4.63
C ASP A 228 -20.84 0.92 5.02
N PHE A 229 -20.42 -0.02 4.15
CA PHE A 229 -20.65 -1.44 4.40
C PHE A 229 -20.21 -1.84 5.82
N LYS A 230 -19.04 -1.38 6.24
CA LYS A 230 -18.40 -1.80 7.50
C LYS A 230 -19.00 -1.19 8.77
N ASP A 231 -19.89 -0.20 8.65
CA ASP A 231 -20.66 0.33 9.78
C ASP A 231 -21.82 -0.57 10.18
N GLY A 232 -22.37 -1.34 9.22
CA GLY A 232 -23.50 -2.24 9.45
C GLY A 232 -23.04 -3.63 9.87
N SER A 233 -23.80 -4.28 10.76
CA SER A 233 -23.58 -5.69 11.12
C SER A 233 -23.74 -6.60 9.90
N TYR A 234 -22.92 -7.64 9.80
CA TYR A 234 -23.04 -8.67 8.77
C TYR A 234 -24.22 -9.63 9.08
N LEU A 235 -25.24 -9.63 8.22
CA LEU A 235 -26.45 -10.45 8.35
C LEU A 235 -26.69 -11.29 7.08
N VAL A 236 -26.77 -12.60 7.21
CA VAL A 236 -27.15 -13.50 6.11
C VAL A 236 -28.68 -13.52 6.00
N ARG A 237 -29.22 -13.08 4.85
CA ARG A 237 -30.67 -12.90 4.65
C ARG A 237 -31.31 -13.95 3.76
N TRP A 238 -30.52 -14.56 2.87
CA TRP A 238 -31.00 -15.59 1.94
C TRP A 238 -29.88 -16.54 1.56
N GLN A 239 -30.18 -17.83 1.49
CA GLN A 239 -29.23 -18.89 1.11
C GLN A 239 -29.94 -19.92 0.22
N GLU A 240 -29.46 -20.07 -1.01
CA GLU A 240 -29.85 -21.10 -1.98
C GLU A 240 -28.64 -21.44 -2.86
N ASN A 241 -28.75 -22.51 -3.65
CA ASN A 241 -27.68 -22.93 -4.55
C ASN A 241 -27.17 -21.78 -5.43
N ASP A 242 -28.07 -21.11 -6.15
CA ASP A 242 -27.70 -20.06 -7.12
C ASP A 242 -27.95 -18.64 -6.54
N ALA A 243 -28.11 -18.49 -5.22
CA ALA A 243 -28.38 -17.19 -4.62
C ALA A 243 -27.89 -17.05 -3.18
N LEU A 244 -27.13 -15.99 -2.93
CA LEU A 244 -26.75 -15.56 -1.58
C LEU A 244 -27.07 -14.08 -1.41
N VAL A 245 -27.73 -13.74 -0.31
CA VAL A 245 -28.03 -12.35 0.05
C VAL A 245 -27.47 -12.05 1.42
N ILE A 246 -26.61 -11.04 1.47
CA ILE A 246 -25.99 -10.52 2.69
C ILE A 246 -26.45 -9.07 2.86
N GLU A 247 -26.93 -8.73 4.05
CA GLU A 247 -27.16 -7.35 4.45
C GLU A 247 -26.01 -6.87 5.35
N ARG A 248 -25.50 -5.69 5.06
CA ARG A 248 -24.83 -4.82 6.03
C ARG A 248 -25.92 -4.02 6.69
N ASP A 249 -26.24 -4.36 7.93
CA ASP A 249 -27.44 -3.92 8.67
C ASP A 249 -27.85 -2.47 8.38
N SER A 250 -28.98 -2.31 7.67
CA SER A 250 -29.56 -1.02 7.31
C SER A 250 -28.66 -0.09 6.48
N LYS A 251 -27.54 -0.60 5.94
CA LYS A 251 -26.57 0.10 5.09
C LYS A 251 -26.69 -0.35 3.63
N ALA A 252 -26.60 -1.65 3.37
CA ALA A 252 -26.74 -2.21 2.02
C ALA A 252 -27.11 -3.70 2.02
N ILE A 253 -27.83 -4.15 1.00
CA ILE A 253 -27.95 -5.54 0.59
C ILE A 253 -26.96 -5.79 -0.53
N ILE A 254 -26.15 -6.84 -0.40
CA ILE A 254 -25.31 -7.38 -1.44
C ILE A 254 -25.87 -8.75 -1.80
N ALA A 255 -26.35 -8.87 -3.03
CA ALA A 255 -26.99 -10.09 -3.51
C ALA A 255 -26.23 -10.62 -4.74
N VAL A 256 -25.98 -11.93 -4.75
CA VAL A 256 -25.19 -12.59 -5.80
C VAL A 256 -25.88 -13.83 -6.36
N ASN A 257 -25.58 -14.12 -7.62
CA ASN A 257 -26.10 -15.22 -8.42
C ASN A 257 -24.97 -15.72 -9.34
N ASP A 258 -24.65 -17.01 -9.28
CA ASP A 258 -23.59 -17.62 -10.09
C ASP A 258 -24.12 -18.32 -11.36
N ASN A 259 -25.43 -18.25 -11.61
CA ASN A 259 -26.03 -18.80 -12.83
C ASN A 259 -25.57 -18.04 -14.08
N TRP A 260 -25.34 -18.77 -15.18
CA TRP A 260 -24.79 -18.20 -16.40
C TRP A 260 -25.72 -17.18 -17.06
N ASN A 261 -27.00 -17.52 -17.26
CA ASN A 261 -27.92 -16.74 -18.10
C ASN A 261 -29.32 -16.57 -17.50
N ASN A 262 -29.57 -17.08 -16.29
CA ASN A 262 -30.85 -16.92 -15.62
C ASN A 262 -30.77 -15.86 -14.51
N TRP A 263 -31.72 -14.93 -14.55
CA TRP A 263 -31.98 -14.00 -13.46
C TRP A 263 -32.50 -14.75 -12.23
N LYS A 264 -32.07 -14.32 -11.05
CA LYS A 264 -32.65 -14.78 -9.79
C LYS A 264 -33.59 -13.72 -9.24
N ASN A 265 -34.88 -14.04 -9.16
CA ASN A 265 -35.89 -13.17 -8.56
C ASN A 265 -36.27 -13.70 -7.18
N LEU A 266 -36.00 -12.92 -6.14
CA LEU A 266 -36.27 -13.26 -4.75
C LEU A 266 -37.41 -12.39 -4.23
N ASN A 267 -38.41 -13.03 -3.63
CA ASN A 267 -39.54 -12.34 -3.03
C ASN A 267 -39.46 -12.41 -1.51
N GLY A 268 -39.64 -11.28 -0.86
CA GLY A 268 -39.75 -11.19 0.59
C GLY A 268 -38.44 -11.41 1.36
N VAL A 269 -37.31 -10.95 0.81
CA VAL A 269 -36.01 -10.96 1.51
C VAL A 269 -36.13 -10.09 2.77
N GLN A 270 -35.85 -10.66 3.94
CA GLN A 270 -35.91 -9.90 5.20
C GLN A 270 -34.76 -8.89 5.29
N THR A 271 -35.07 -7.70 5.77
CA THR A 271 -34.13 -6.59 6.01
C THR A 271 -34.38 -5.96 7.38
N ASN A 272 -33.49 -5.07 7.81
CA ASN A 272 -33.71 -4.24 9.01
C ASN A 272 -34.24 -2.83 8.70
N TRP A 273 -34.42 -2.47 7.42
CA TRP A 273 -35.05 -1.20 7.07
C TRP A 273 -36.55 -1.20 7.42
N PRO A 274 -37.10 -0.05 7.82
CA PRO A 274 -38.54 0.07 8.05
C PRO A 274 -39.33 0.03 6.74
N ASP A 275 -40.58 -0.43 6.81
CA ASP A 275 -41.54 -0.37 5.71
C ASP A 275 -41.64 1.05 5.14
N GLY A 276 -41.74 1.15 3.82
CA GLY A 276 -41.76 2.42 3.08
C GLY A 276 -40.38 2.95 2.70
N THR A 277 -39.28 2.33 3.17
CA THR A 277 -37.93 2.68 2.68
C THR A 277 -37.81 2.33 1.20
N VAL A 278 -37.42 3.31 0.38
CA VAL A 278 -37.18 3.11 -1.06
C VAL A 278 -35.71 2.75 -1.27
N LEU A 279 -35.47 1.60 -1.87
CA LEU A 279 -34.14 1.11 -2.19
C LEU A 279 -33.86 1.22 -3.69
N LYS A 280 -32.60 1.51 -4.00
CA LYS A 280 -32.05 1.57 -5.36
C LYS A 280 -30.88 0.59 -5.48
N ASP A 281 -30.77 -0.05 -6.64
CA ASP A 281 -29.60 -0.86 -7.00
C ASP A 281 -28.45 0.04 -7.47
N TYR A 282 -27.41 0.15 -6.65
CA TYR A 282 -26.19 0.90 -6.90
C TYR A 282 -25.19 0.18 -7.80
N SER A 283 -25.37 -1.13 -8.05
CA SER A 283 -24.68 -1.77 -9.18
C SER A 283 -25.23 -1.31 -10.52
N GLN A 284 -26.48 -0.82 -10.51
CA GLN A 284 -27.25 -0.42 -11.68
C GLN A 284 -27.53 -1.57 -12.64
N ALA A 285 -27.47 -2.83 -12.17
CA ALA A 285 -27.97 -3.96 -12.94
C ALA A 285 -29.49 -3.83 -13.14
N ASN A 286 -30.19 -3.40 -12.09
CA ASN A 286 -31.61 -3.06 -12.10
C ASN A 286 -31.80 -1.54 -12.22
N THR A 287 -32.80 -1.11 -13.00
CA THR A 287 -33.08 0.32 -13.26
C THR A 287 -34.20 0.90 -12.42
N THR A 288 -35.03 0.05 -11.81
CA THR A 288 -36.18 0.45 -11.00
C THR A 288 -35.84 0.37 -9.52
N THR A 289 -36.42 1.27 -8.73
CA THR A 289 -36.39 1.15 -7.27
C THR A 289 -37.35 0.07 -6.78
N THR A 290 -37.15 -0.39 -5.55
CA THR A 290 -38.05 -1.29 -4.82
C THR A 290 -38.38 -0.68 -3.46
N THR A 291 -39.51 -1.04 -2.85
CA THR A 291 -39.95 -0.47 -1.56
C THR A 291 -40.07 -1.57 -0.52
N VAL A 292 -39.50 -1.32 0.66
CA VAL A 292 -39.57 -2.24 1.80
C VAL A 292 -41.02 -2.34 2.31
N TYR A 293 -41.49 -3.55 2.60
CA TYR A 293 -42.88 -3.85 2.96
C TYR A 293 -43.01 -4.98 3.97
N GLY A 294 -44.18 -5.09 4.62
CA GLY A 294 -44.58 -6.29 5.34
C GLY A 294 -43.69 -6.64 6.53
N GLY A 295 -43.18 -5.63 7.23
CA GLY A 295 -42.28 -5.78 8.38
C GLY A 295 -40.81 -5.93 7.99
N GLY A 296 -40.34 -5.12 7.03
CA GLY A 296 -38.94 -5.05 6.64
C GLY A 296 -38.54 -5.97 5.49
N LYS A 297 -39.48 -6.44 4.67
CA LYS A 297 -39.19 -7.32 3.53
C LYS A 297 -39.01 -6.55 2.22
N VAL A 298 -38.27 -7.11 1.28
CA VAL A 298 -38.09 -6.52 -0.05
C VAL A 298 -38.01 -7.59 -1.14
N ASP A 299 -38.52 -7.27 -2.31
CA ASP A 299 -38.35 -8.09 -3.52
C ASP A 299 -37.17 -7.55 -4.32
N ILE A 300 -36.25 -8.44 -4.71
CA ILE A 300 -35.02 -8.10 -5.44
C ILE A 300 -34.77 -9.06 -6.60
N SER A 301 -34.13 -8.53 -7.65
CA SER A 301 -33.69 -9.28 -8.83
C SER A 301 -32.18 -9.22 -8.95
N ILE A 302 -31.54 -10.37 -9.11
CA ILE A 302 -30.08 -10.54 -9.23
C ILE A 302 -29.77 -10.96 -10.67
N PRO A 303 -28.89 -10.22 -11.38
CA PRO A 303 -28.57 -10.52 -12.78
C PRO A 303 -27.83 -11.85 -12.93
N PRO A 304 -27.85 -12.47 -14.12
CA PRO A 304 -26.97 -13.58 -14.47
C PRO A 304 -25.51 -13.13 -14.71
N CYS A 305 -24.60 -14.09 -14.88
CA CYS A 305 -23.17 -13.83 -15.11
C CYS A 305 -22.78 -13.54 -16.57
N ASP A 306 -23.69 -13.69 -17.54
CA ASP A 306 -23.40 -13.52 -18.98
C ASP A 306 -23.17 -12.06 -19.44
N GLY A 307 -23.34 -11.09 -18.55
CA GLY A 307 -23.17 -9.67 -18.85
C GLY A 307 -24.33 -9.06 -19.64
N SER A 308 -25.48 -9.74 -19.71
CA SER A 308 -26.69 -9.22 -20.36
C SER A 308 -27.40 -8.12 -19.57
N ALA A 309 -27.06 -7.93 -18.29
CA ALA A 309 -27.62 -6.87 -17.47
C ALA A 309 -27.10 -5.49 -17.86
N ASN A 310 -27.79 -4.45 -17.41
CA ASN A 310 -27.39 -3.07 -17.64
C ASN A 310 -25.95 -2.83 -17.17
N ASN A 311 -25.22 -1.95 -17.87
CA ASN A 311 -23.80 -1.68 -17.65
C ASN A 311 -22.88 -2.92 -17.74
N GLY A 312 -23.37 -4.02 -18.32
CA GLY A 312 -22.61 -5.27 -18.46
C GLY A 312 -22.39 -6.02 -17.15
N ARG A 313 -23.17 -5.72 -16.08
CA ARG A 313 -23.04 -6.34 -14.75
C ARG A 313 -23.20 -7.85 -14.82
N ARG A 314 -22.42 -8.57 -14.01
CA ARG A 314 -22.39 -10.04 -14.00
C ARG A 314 -22.65 -10.58 -12.61
N GLY A 315 -23.80 -11.20 -12.38
CA GLY A 315 -24.02 -12.02 -11.19
C GLY A 315 -24.17 -11.30 -9.85
N TYR A 316 -24.24 -9.96 -9.79
CA TYR A 316 -24.43 -9.23 -8.53
C TYR A 316 -25.32 -7.99 -8.66
N CYS A 317 -25.97 -7.62 -7.55
CA CYS A 317 -26.62 -6.33 -7.35
C CYS A 317 -26.43 -5.83 -5.91
N ILE A 318 -26.47 -4.51 -5.72
CA ILE A 318 -26.21 -3.87 -4.41
C ILE A 318 -27.32 -2.87 -4.14
N TRP A 319 -28.24 -3.19 -3.23
CA TRP A 319 -29.38 -2.34 -2.91
C TRP A 319 -29.16 -1.54 -1.63
N ALA A 320 -29.43 -0.25 -1.64
CA ALA A 320 -29.37 0.63 -0.47
C ALA A 320 -30.42 1.73 -0.58
N PRO A 321 -30.70 2.51 0.50
CA PRO A 321 -31.61 3.64 0.44
C PRO A 321 -31.28 4.58 -0.71
N ASP A 322 -32.31 5.01 -1.44
CA ASP A 322 -32.14 5.92 -2.58
C ASP A 322 -31.59 7.29 -2.15
N GLY A 323 -30.90 7.96 -3.06
CA GLY A 323 -30.38 9.31 -2.87
C GLY A 323 -28.95 9.40 -2.31
N ILE A 324 -28.31 8.28 -1.97
CA ILE A 324 -26.89 8.27 -1.59
C ILE A 324 -26.04 8.60 -2.83
N GLN A 325 -25.10 9.53 -2.66
CA GLN A 325 -24.10 9.96 -3.65
C GLN A 325 -22.70 9.78 -3.06
N THR A 326 -21.66 10.15 -3.82
CA THR A 326 -20.29 10.12 -3.30
C THR A 326 -20.16 11.03 -2.08
N ASN A 327 -19.78 10.44 -0.95
CA ASN A 327 -19.62 11.10 0.35
C ASN A 327 -18.27 10.77 1.01
N TYR A 328 -17.47 9.89 0.41
CA TYR A 328 -16.10 9.60 0.85
C TYR A 328 -15.17 10.78 0.59
N VAL A 329 -14.40 11.17 1.61
CA VAL A 329 -13.35 12.19 1.52
C VAL A 329 -12.08 11.61 2.12
N ASN A 330 -10.97 11.71 1.38
CA ASN A 330 -9.66 11.38 1.93
C ASN A 330 -9.11 12.62 2.66
N PRO A 331 -9.01 12.61 4.00
CA PRO A 331 -8.52 13.76 4.74
C PRO A 331 -7.00 13.95 4.53
N SER A 332 -6.55 15.17 4.78
CA SER A 332 -5.13 15.44 5.02
C SER A 332 -4.75 14.88 6.40
N GLU A 333 -3.52 14.37 6.52
CA GLU A 333 -3.06 13.66 7.73
C GLU A 333 -1.77 14.28 8.27
N SER A 334 -1.64 14.25 9.61
CA SER A 334 -0.39 14.59 10.30
C SER A 334 0.51 13.37 10.33
N ILE A 335 1.71 13.49 9.76
CA ILE A 335 2.68 12.41 9.65
C ILE A 335 3.84 12.70 10.61
N THR A 336 4.21 11.70 11.41
CA THR A 336 5.42 11.73 12.24
C THR A 336 6.42 10.68 11.76
N GLN A 337 7.67 11.07 11.55
CA GLN A 337 8.78 10.19 11.15
C GLN A 337 10.05 10.52 11.95
N GLU A 338 10.88 9.53 12.26
CA GLU A 338 12.18 9.70 12.92
C GLU A 338 13.27 8.95 12.17
N TRP A 339 14.33 9.66 11.80
CA TRP A 339 15.51 9.10 11.15
C TRP A 339 16.63 8.92 12.16
N GLU A 340 17.25 7.73 12.15
CA GLU A 340 18.52 7.49 12.84
C GLU A 340 19.69 7.72 11.86
N MET A 341 20.54 8.70 12.19
CA MET A 341 21.68 9.09 11.35
C MET A 341 22.92 8.22 11.66
N ALA A 342 22.77 6.90 11.65
CA ALA A 342 23.87 5.96 11.85
C ALA A 342 24.56 5.60 10.52
N ASN A 343 25.85 5.25 10.56
CA ASN A 343 26.65 4.94 9.37
C ASN A 343 26.22 3.68 8.62
N ASP A 344 25.62 2.71 9.30
CA ASP A 344 25.09 1.48 8.71
C ASP A 344 23.71 1.67 8.07
N LEU A 345 23.11 2.86 8.20
CA LEU A 345 21.79 3.22 7.69
C LEU A 345 21.84 4.27 6.56
N GLY A 346 23.03 4.68 6.12
CA GLY A 346 23.18 5.73 5.11
C GLY A 346 24.37 5.54 4.20
N ASP A 347 24.35 6.26 3.09
CA ASP A 347 25.48 6.31 2.17
C ASP A 347 26.44 7.42 2.61
N SER A 348 27.49 7.05 3.33
CA SER A 348 28.46 8.02 3.87
C SER A 348 29.47 8.53 2.84
N HIS A 349 29.43 8.02 1.59
CA HIS A 349 30.42 8.35 0.57
C HIS A 349 30.24 9.77 0.04
N ASN A 350 31.34 10.51 -0.17
CA ASN A 350 31.25 11.92 -0.58
C ASN A 350 30.61 12.13 -1.96
N TYR A 351 30.64 11.11 -2.84
CA TYR A 351 30.00 11.13 -4.16
C TYR A 351 28.59 10.52 -4.21
N SER A 352 28.01 10.18 -3.07
CA SER A 352 26.65 9.65 -3.04
C SER A 352 25.60 10.71 -2.76
N LEU A 353 24.36 10.28 -2.56
CA LEU A 353 23.28 11.13 -2.13
C LEU A 353 23.44 11.64 -0.68
N GLN A 354 24.42 11.09 0.07
CA GLN A 354 24.70 11.44 1.47
C GLN A 354 23.44 11.39 2.35
N GLN A 355 22.54 10.47 2.03
CA GLN A 355 21.30 10.22 2.77
C GLN A 355 21.59 9.30 3.94
N GLY A 356 21.16 9.71 5.14
CA GLY A 356 21.54 9.04 6.38
C GLY A 356 23.02 9.23 6.70
N GLY A 357 23.55 8.38 7.60
CA GLY A 357 24.95 8.42 8.01
C GLY A 357 25.25 9.45 9.09
N GLU A 358 26.27 9.16 9.89
CA GLU A 358 26.65 10.04 10.99
C GLU A 358 27.33 11.31 10.48
N LEU A 359 27.32 12.36 11.29
CA LEU A 359 28.07 13.58 11.00
C LEU A 359 29.58 13.25 10.96
N PRO A 360 30.30 13.61 9.89
CA PRO A 360 31.71 13.26 9.76
C PRO A 360 32.58 14.01 10.78
N SER A 361 33.66 13.36 11.24
CA SER A 361 34.65 14.03 12.10
C SER A 361 35.43 15.08 11.33
N ASN A 362 35.77 16.19 12.01
CA ASN A 362 36.60 17.29 11.51
C ASN A 362 36.13 17.83 10.15
N SER A 363 34.82 17.96 9.99
CA SER A 363 34.22 18.34 8.72
C SER A 363 32.91 19.10 8.92
N LEU A 364 32.64 20.00 7.98
CA LEU A 364 31.38 20.75 7.85
C LEU A 364 30.46 20.16 6.78
N GLU A 365 30.85 19.04 6.17
CA GLU A 365 30.00 18.29 5.27
C GLU A 365 28.69 17.93 5.98
N CYS A 366 27.60 18.13 5.25
CA CYS A 366 26.27 17.89 5.80
C CYS A 366 25.81 16.47 5.52
N ARG A 367 24.74 16.05 6.18
CA ARG A 367 24.01 14.81 5.90
C ARG A 367 22.56 15.15 5.60
N VAL A 368 21.99 14.46 4.61
CA VAL A 368 20.56 14.55 4.31
C VAL A 368 19.83 13.59 5.23
N VAL A 369 18.95 14.14 6.07
CA VAL A 369 18.14 13.35 7.01
C VAL A 369 17.01 12.68 6.24
N GLY A 370 16.15 13.49 5.62
CA GLY A 370 14.94 13.05 4.94
C GLY A 370 14.35 14.15 4.08
N LYS A 371 13.33 13.81 3.30
CA LYS A 371 12.53 14.78 2.55
C LYS A 371 11.05 14.51 2.78
N VAL A 372 10.30 15.58 3.02
CA VAL A 372 8.85 15.53 3.28
C VAL A 372 8.13 16.41 2.26
N TYR A 373 6.91 16.02 1.90
CA TYR A 373 6.02 16.83 1.05
C TYR A 373 4.95 17.44 1.95
N ALA A 374 5.09 18.72 2.27
CA ALA A 374 4.29 19.38 3.29
C ALA A 374 3.22 20.28 2.65
N LYS A 375 2.05 20.34 3.28
CA LYS A 375 0.93 21.21 2.91
C LYS A 375 1.27 22.68 3.07
N GLU A 376 0.79 23.53 2.17
CA GLU A 376 0.94 24.98 2.29
C GLU A 376 0.31 25.54 3.57
N ASN A 377 0.88 26.63 4.10
CA ASN A 377 0.42 27.31 5.31
C ASN A 377 0.35 26.37 6.54
N SER A 378 1.29 25.43 6.62
CA SER A 378 1.46 24.51 7.74
C SER A 378 2.83 24.65 8.38
N THR A 379 3.16 23.77 9.31
CA THR A 379 4.43 23.76 10.03
C THR A 379 5.08 22.38 9.94
N ILE A 380 6.40 22.35 9.76
CA ILE A 380 7.22 21.16 9.99
C ILE A 380 7.88 21.31 11.36
N SER A 381 7.40 20.58 12.36
CA SER A 381 7.97 20.55 13.71
C SER A 381 9.09 19.54 13.78
N VAL A 382 10.25 19.94 14.33
CA VAL A 382 11.47 19.13 14.35
C VAL A 382 12.02 19.00 15.75
N GLU A 383 12.32 17.76 16.14
CA GLU A 383 13.06 17.42 17.35
C GLU A 383 14.35 16.71 16.94
N LEU A 384 15.50 17.27 17.31
CA LEU A 384 16.82 16.66 17.11
C LEU A 384 17.41 16.21 18.45
N TYR A 385 17.90 14.98 18.48
CA TYR A 385 18.53 14.34 19.63
C TYR A 385 19.97 13.94 19.27
N PRO A 386 21.02 14.65 19.74
CA PRO A 386 22.40 14.29 19.44
C PRO A 386 22.87 13.10 20.29
N LEU A 387 23.79 12.27 19.77
CA LEU A 387 24.48 11.26 20.58
C LEU A 387 25.34 11.92 21.68
N PHE A 388 26.02 13.02 21.36
CA PHE A 388 26.82 13.79 22.31
C PHE A 388 26.20 15.17 22.52
N SER A 389 25.59 15.37 23.68
CA SER A 389 24.90 16.62 24.03
C SER A 389 25.80 17.86 24.11
N THR A 390 27.13 17.69 24.14
CA THR A 390 28.10 18.79 24.18
C THR A 390 28.59 19.22 22.80
N LEU A 391 28.31 18.45 21.75
CA LEU A 391 28.77 18.73 20.40
C LEU A 391 27.64 19.37 19.60
N SER A 392 27.92 20.52 18.98
CA SER A 392 26.88 21.34 18.40
C SER A 392 26.54 20.90 16.98
N ILE A 393 25.24 20.85 16.67
CA ILE A 393 24.70 20.48 15.36
C ILE A 393 23.93 21.68 14.79
N ASN A 394 24.11 21.94 13.49
CA ASN A 394 23.29 22.86 12.71
C ASN A 394 22.28 22.06 11.90
N LEU A 395 21.00 22.35 12.07
CA LEU A 395 19.86 21.77 11.36
C LEU A 395 19.33 22.80 10.36
N LEU A 396 19.14 22.36 9.12
CA LEU A 396 18.78 23.20 7.99
C LEU A 396 17.49 22.67 7.35
N LEU A 397 16.53 23.56 7.08
CA LEU A 397 15.43 23.28 6.17
C LEU A 397 15.75 23.86 4.79
N VAL A 398 15.61 23.03 3.77
CA VAL A 398 15.94 23.37 2.40
C VAL A 398 14.71 23.16 1.53
N ASP A 399 14.35 24.19 0.74
CA ASP A 399 13.21 24.12 -0.19
C ASP A 399 13.49 23.26 -1.42
N SER A 400 12.50 23.14 -2.30
CA SER A 400 12.60 22.41 -3.56
C SER A 400 13.57 23.05 -4.57
N ASN A 401 14.03 24.29 -4.35
CA ASN A 401 15.05 24.96 -5.16
C ASN A 401 16.45 24.86 -4.55
N CYS A 402 16.62 24.03 -3.53
CA CYS A 402 17.88 23.86 -2.82
C CYS A 402 18.39 25.10 -2.08
N THR A 403 17.49 26.02 -1.76
CA THR A 403 17.75 27.18 -0.92
C THR A 403 17.49 26.84 0.53
N VAL A 404 18.42 27.19 1.41
CA VAL A 404 18.19 27.12 2.86
C VAL A 404 17.18 28.21 3.21
N ILE A 405 15.99 27.81 3.63
CA ILE A 405 14.91 28.75 3.98
C ILE A 405 14.90 29.09 5.46
N ASP A 406 15.38 28.18 6.31
CA ASP A 406 15.53 28.39 7.75
C ASP A 406 16.56 27.41 8.35
N SER A 407 17.10 27.75 9.51
CA SER A 407 18.10 26.95 10.22
C SER A 407 18.16 27.24 11.71
N ILE A 408 18.52 26.23 12.50
CA ILE A 408 18.83 26.36 13.93
C ILE A 408 20.12 25.61 14.24
N PHE A 409 20.91 26.13 15.17
CA PHE A 409 22.09 25.42 15.67
C PHE A 409 22.21 25.53 17.18
N GLY A 410 22.77 24.51 17.80
CA GLY A 410 22.96 24.48 19.25
C GLY A 410 23.61 23.20 19.74
N VAL A 411 23.73 23.08 21.05
CA VAL A 411 24.14 21.87 21.77
C VAL A 411 22.92 21.25 22.46
N GLY A 412 22.99 19.98 22.82
CA GLY A 412 21.86 19.26 23.42
C GLY A 412 20.72 19.03 22.43
N ASN A 413 19.54 18.72 22.96
CA ASN A 413 18.36 18.51 22.13
C ASN A 413 17.91 19.84 21.51
N LEU A 414 17.55 19.82 20.24
CA LEU A 414 17.00 20.98 19.53
C LEU A 414 15.53 20.73 19.22
N ILE A 415 14.69 21.74 19.43
CA ILE A 415 13.28 21.73 19.03
C ILE A 415 13.05 22.99 18.23
N HIS A 416 12.51 22.87 17.02
CA HIS A 416 12.29 23.99 16.12
C HIS A 416 11.11 23.74 15.18
N ASP A 417 10.34 24.78 14.94
CA ASP A 417 9.21 24.77 14.03
C ASP A 417 9.56 25.56 12.77
N PHE A 418 9.43 24.92 11.61
CA PHE A 418 9.63 25.56 10.33
C PHE A 418 8.31 25.90 9.66
N ASP A 419 8.16 27.15 9.22
CA ASP A 419 6.98 27.59 8.48
C ASP A 419 7.01 27.09 7.02
N VAL A 420 5.91 26.50 6.57
CA VAL A 420 5.73 26.01 5.20
C VAL A 420 4.92 27.03 4.40
N SER A 421 5.60 27.83 3.58
CA SER A 421 4.98 28.88 2.77
C SER A 421 4.26 28.37 1.52
N SER A 422 4.57 27.16 1.05
CA SER A 422 4.06 26.61 -0.21
C SER A 422 4.05 25.09 -0.17
N GLU A 423 3.07 24.47 -0.82
CA GLU A 423 3.05 23.02 -0.96
C GLU A 423 4.22 22.56 -1.85
N SER A 424 5.19 21.86 -1.26
CA SER A 424 6.39 21.41 -1.98
C SER A 424 7.18 20.35 -1.23
N TRP A 425 8.25 19.88 -1.88
CA TRP A 425 9.28 19.07 -1.23
C TRP A 425 10.19 19.94 -0.36
N TYR A 426 10.36 19.53 0.89
CA TYR A 426 11.29 20.12 1.83
C TYR A 426 12.33 19.07 2.26
N THR A 427 13.61 19.45 2.26
CA THR A 427 14.74 18.58 2.63
C THR A 427 15.31 19.02 3.96
N ILE A 428 15.43 18.07 4.91
CA ILE A 428 16.04 18.30 6.20
C ILE A 428 17.49 17.86 6.13
N LYS A 429 18.39 18.74 6.57
CA LYS A 429 19.83 18.46 6.60
C LYS A 429 20.42 18.80 7.96
N ILE A 430 21.51 18.13 8.28
CA ILE A 430 22.30 18.38 9.48
C ILE A 430 23.78 18.51 9.15
N ARG A 431 24.54 19.27 9.93
CA ARG A 431 26.00 19.33 9.86
C ARG A 431 26.60 19.72 11.20
N ASN A 432 27.89 19.45 11.39
CA ASN A 432 28.63 20.06 12.49
C ASN A 432 28.62 21.60 12.35
N THR A 433 28.62 22.31 13.48
CA THR A 433 28.74 23.77 13.48
C THR A 433 30.18 24.25 13.28
N THR A 434 31.17 23.43 13.61
CA THR A 434 32.60 23.77 13.46
C THR A 434 33.35 22.70 12.66
N PRO A 435 34.40 23.08 11.91
CA PRO A 435 35.20 22.14 11.13
C PRO A 435 36.15 21.27 11.99
N ASN A 436 36.27 21.54 13.29
CA ASN A 436 37.16 20.84 14.21
C ASN A 436 36.36 20.15 15.33
N GLN A 437 35.33 19.40 14.95
CA GLN A 437 34.44 18.67 15.86
C GLN A 437 34.49 17.16 15.58
N SER A 438 34.46 16.33 16.61
CA SER A 438 34.25 14.89 16.44
C SER A 438 32.89 14.60 15.80
N GLY A 439 32.84 13.58 14.95
CA GLY A 439 31.61 13.11 14.34
C GLY A 439 30.65 12.50 15.36
N GLN A 440 29.37 12.47 15.01
CA GLN A 440 28.34 11.87 15.86
C GLN A 440 27.11 11.48 15.05
N LYS A 441 26.43 10.41 15.47
CA LYS A 441 25.05 10.17 15.05
C LYS A 441 24.08 11.05 15.84
N CYS A 442 22.88 11.17 15.33
CA CYS A 442 21.75 11.81 16.00
C CYS A 442 20.45 11.18 15.50
N TRP A 443 19.36 11.48 16.20
CA TRP A 443 18.00 11.17 15.75
C TRP A 443 17.30 12.47 15.41
N VAL A 444 16.58 12.48 14.30
CA VAL A 444 15.79 13.64 13.89
C VAL A 444 14.37 13.16 13.70
N LYS A 445 13.46 13.67 14.52
CA LYS A 445 12.03 13.39 14.48
C LYS A 445 11.32 14.60 13.90
N LEU A 446 10.45 14.37 12.92
CA LEU A 446 9.64 15.39 12.25
C LEU A 446 8.17 15.08 12.47
N ASN A 447 7.36 16.11 12.63
CA ASN A 447 5.92 16.08 12.45
C ASN A 447 5.51 17.11 11.40
N TYR A 448 4.73 16.72 10.40
CA TYR A 448 4.27 17.60 9.33
C TYR A 448 2.88 17.20 8.82
N GLU A 449 2.15 18.14 8.24
CA GLU A 449 0.86 17.86 7.60
C GLU A 449 1.06 17.57 6.11
N ALA A 450 0.65 16.38 5.66
CA ALA A 450 0.68 16.01 4.25
C ALA A 450 -0.57 16.54 3.52
N PRO A 451 -0.47 17.06 2.28
CA PRO A 451 -1.64 17.47 1.51
C PRO A 451 -2.64 16.32 1.31
N SER A 452 -3.93 16.63 1.19
CA SER A 452 -4.95 15.60 0.91
C SER A 452 -4.80 14.97 -0.48
N ASN A 453 -4.20 15.71 -1.42
CA ASN A 453 -3.92 15.28 -2.80
C ASN A 453 -2.49 15.70 -3.16
N PRO A 454 -1.45 15.02 -2.64
CA PRO A 454 -0.07 15.44 -2.88
C PRO A 454 0.26 15.36 -4.38
N PHE A 455 0.89 16.41 -4.93
CA PHE A 455 1.37 16.39 -6.31
C PHE A 455 2.61 15.49 -6.42
N ILE A 456 2.39 14.20 -6.70
CA ILE A 456 3.44 13.17 -6.71
C ILE A 456 4.50 13.37 -7.81
N ASP A 457 4.16 14.08 -8.89
CA ASP A 457 5.09 14.44 -9.96
C ASP A 457 5.90 15.70 -9.65
N ALA A 458 5.76 16.27 -8.45
CA ALA A 458 6.56 17.41 -8.02
C ALA A 458 8.06 17.07 -8.11
N ILE A 459 8.81 17.94 -8.79
CA ILE A 459 10.24 17.78 -8.98
C ILE A 459 10.95 17.73 -7.62
N LYS A 460 11.65 16.62 -7.37
CA LYS A 460 12.44 16.40 -6.16
C LYS A 460 13.89 16.71 -6.44
N ASN A 461 14.26 18.00 -6.40
CA ASN A 461 15.64 18.41 -6.62
C ASN A 461 16.61 17.79 -5.60
N LYS A 462 17.75 17.29 -6.09
CA LYS A 462 18.82 16.76 -5.26
C LYS A 462 19.66 17.91 -4.73
N CYS A 463 19.34 18.36 -3.53
CA CYS A 463 20.09 19.42 -2.89
C CYS A 463 21.36 18.85 -2.25
N THR A 464 22.52 19.11 -2.84
CA THR A 464 23.83 18.73 -2.29
C THR A 464 24.17 19.54 -1.03
N CYS A 465 25.15 19.06 -0.26
CA CYS A 465 25.75 19.85 0.79
C CYS A 465 26.67 20.90 0.15
N ILE A 466 26.31 22.19 0.28
CA ILE A 466 27.01 23.35 -0.30
C ILE A 466 26.81 23.44 -1.83
N PRO A 467 26.11 24.44 -2.38
CA PRO A 467 26.25 24.72 -3.81
C PRO A 467 27.69 25.22 -4.02
N PRO A 468 28.49 24.61 -4.90
CA PRO A 468 29.69 25.27 -5.40
C PRO A 468 29.25 26.63 -5.98
N PRO A 469 29.94 27.74 -5.68
CA PRO A 469 29.59 29.04 -6.23
C PRO A 469 30.00 29.13 -7.71
N SER A 470 29.34 28.35 -8.58
CA SER A 470 29.48 28.37 -10.05
C SER A 470 28.78 27.22 -10.78
N VAL A 471 28.14 26.26 -10.10
CA VAL A 471 27.53 25.10 -10.76
C VAL A 471 26.01 25.22 -10.79
N GLY A 472 25.45 25.39 -11.99
CA GLY A 472 24.01 25.28 -12.20
C GLY A 472 23.60 23.82 -12.28
N LEU A 473 22.62 23.41 -11.49
CA LEU A 473 21.94 22.12 -11.68
C LEU A 473 20.99 22.27 -12.88
N ASN A 474 21.35 21.65 -14.01
CA ASN A 474 20.43 21.49 -15.13
C ASN A 474 19.83 20.08 -15.08
N GLU A 475 18.54 20.00 -14.77
CA GLU A 475 17.79 18.74 -14.86
C GLU A 475 17.26 18.58 -16.28
N ILE A 476 17.58 17.45 -16.91
CA ILE A 476 17.00 17.08 -18.20
C ILE A 476 15.65 16.43 -17.92
N THR A 477 14.57 17.16 -18.20
CA THR A 477 13.18 16.67 -18.05
C THR A 477 12.71 15.83 -19.24
N ASP A 478 13.49 15.77 -20.31
CA ASP A 478 13.18 15.01 -21.52
C ASP A 478 13.57 13.53 -21.39
N LYS A 479 12.85 12.65 -22.11
CA LYS A 479 13.25 11.25 -22.22
C LYS A 479 14.62 11.17 -22.93
N LEU A 480 15.56 10.49 -22.29
CA LEU A 480 16.91 10.25 -22.78
C LEU A 480 17.07 8.77 -23.15
N ASP A 481 17.61 8.50 -24.33
CA ASP A 481 18.16 7.19 -24.65
C ASP A 481 19.60 7.13 -24.15
N ILE A 482 19.92 6.10 -23.36
CA ILE A 482 21.23 5.87 -22.73
C ILE A 482 21.83 4.60 -23.32
N TYR A 483 22.96 4.71 -24.03
CA TYR A 483 23.63 3.54 -24.61
C TYR A 483 25.16 3.70 -24.72
N PRO A 484 25.96 2.64 -24.44
CA PRO A 484 25.54 1.35 -23.89
C PRO A 484 25.17 1.45 -22.41
N ASN A 485 24.13 0.73 -21.98
CA ASN A 485 23.76 0.55 -20.58
C ASN A 485 23.45 -0.95 -20.38
N PRO A 486 24.31 -1.71 -19.68
CA PRO A 486 25.42 -1.25 -18.84
C PRO A 486 26.65 -0.78 -19.61
N THR A 487 27.45 0.10 -19.01
CA THR A 487 28.74 0.60 -19.55
C THR A 487 29.91 0.30 -18.61
N THR A 488 31.13 0.31 -19.15
CA THR A 488 32.40 0.30 -18.40
C THR A 488 33.23 1.57 -18.64
N GLY A 489 32.67 2.57 -19.33
CA GLY A 489 33.37 3.81 -19.66
C GLY A 489 32.43 4.89 -20.21
N ILE A 490 32.39 5.02 -21.54
CA ILE A 490 31.65 6.09 -22.23
C ILE A 490 30.16 5.74 -22.31
N ILE A 491 29.30 6.73 -22.06
CA ILE A 491 27.84 6.69 -22.26
C ILE A 491 27.48 7.75 -23.29
N ASN A 492 26.64 7.40 -24.27
CA ASN A 492 26.01 8.38 -25.14
C ASN A 492 24.60 8.68 -24.63
N LEU A 493 24.22 9.96 -24.69
CA LEU A 493 22.90 10.47 -24.37
C LEU A 493 22.28 11.05 -25.64
N SER A 494 21.05 10.69 -25.95
CA SER A 494 20.26 11.36 -27.01
C SER A 494 18.87 11.70 -26.51
N TYR A 495 18.43 12.92 -26.79
CA TYR A 495 17.07 13.37 -26.52
C TYR A 495 16.09 12.73 -27.50
N ILE A 496 15.00 12.15 -27.01
CA ILE A 496 14.02 11.46 -27.86
C ILE A 496 13.20 12.43 -28.73
N LYS A 497 13.12 13.72 -28.37
CA LYS A 497 12.27 14.71 -29.07
C LYS A 497 13.00 15.71 -29.98
N GLU A 498 14.31 15.89 -29.85
CA GLU A 498 15.08 16.75 -30.75
C GLU A 498 16.26 15.99 -31.36
N LEU A 499 16.39 16.04 -32.69
CA LEU A 499 17.56 15.60 -33.47
C LEU A 499 18.80 16.49 -33.21
N SER A 500 18.93 17.08 -32.02
CA SER A 500 20.12 17.81 -31.58
C SER A 500 21.00 16.87 -30.75
N SER A 501 21.98 16.25 -31.42
CA SER A 501 22.96 15.39 -30.74
C SER A 501 23.90 16.24 -29.89
N SER A 502 23.68 16.24 -28.58
CA SER A 502 24.62 16.80 -27.61
C SER A 502 25.50 15.67 -27.11
N LYS A 503 26.80 15.68 -27.44
CA LYS A 503 27.77 14.73 -26.88
C LYS A 503 28.19 15.20 -25.49
N PHE A 504 27.89 14.41 -24.47
CA PHE A 504 28.40 14.57 -23.12
C PHE A 504 29.44 13.48 -22.86
N GLU A 505 30.61 13.84 -22.34
CA GLU A 505 31.65 12.89 -21.96
C GLU A 505 31.64 12.75 -20.43
N VAL A 506 31.20 11.59 -19.93
CA VAL A 506 31.14 11.30 -18.50
C VAL A 506 32.32 10.41 -18.13
N TRP A 507 33.22 10.89 -17.29
CA TRP A 507 34.39 10.14 -16.82
C TRP A 507 34.06 9.40 -15.52
N ILE A 508 33.95 8.07 -15.57
CA ILE A 508 33.74 7.22 -14.38
C ILE A 508 35.07 6.57 -14.00
N SER A 509 35.59 6.84 -12.80
CA SER A 509 36.98 6.51 -12.43
C SER A 509 37.19 5.10 -11.85
N GLN A 510 36.27 4.14 -12.03
CA GLN A 510 36.42 2.77 -11.53
C GLN A 510 35.84 1.71 -12.48
N GLU A 511 36.58 0.61 -12.69
CA GLU A 511 36.24 -0.54 -13.56
C GLU A 511 35.12 -1.44 -12.99
N LYS A 512 33.91 -0.89 -12.77
CA LYS A 512 32.71 -1.67 -12.44
C LYS A 512 31.63 -1.50 -13.51
N LEU A 513 30.78 -2.51 -13.70
CA LEU A 513 29.57 -2.41 -14.51
C LEU A 513 28.56 -1.51 -13.79
N PHE A 514 28.07 -0.46 -14.44
CA PHE A 514 27.06 0.44 -13.89
C PHE A 514 25.77 0.40 -14.71
N TYR A 515 24.64 0.38 -14.01
CA TYR A 515 23.32 0.68 -14.57
C TYR A 515 23.00 2.13 -14.27
N LEU A 516 22.75 2.92 -15.31
CA LEU A 516 22.48 4.35 -15.17
C LEU A 516 20.98 4.63 -15.41
N GLU A 517 20.21 4.73 -14.32
CA GLU A 517 18.78 5.07 -14.39
C GLU A 517 18.53 6.60 -14.46
N ARG A 518 19.51 7.40 -14.01
CA ARG A 518 19.43 8.87 -13.99
C ARG A 518 20.84 9.47 -14.02
N LEU A 519 21.10 10.40 -14.93
CA LEU A 519 22.36 11.15 -14.97
C LEU A 519 22.18 12.49 -14.22
N ILE A 520 23.10 12.79 -13.31
CA ILE A 520 23.25 14.12 -12.72
C ILE A 520 24.58 14.65 -13.26
N ILE A 521 24.53 15.70 -14.07
CA ILE A 521 25.73 16.37 -14.56
C ILE A 521 26.05 17.45 -13.53
N ASN A 522 27.16 17.28 -12.82
CA ASN A 522 27.76 18.33 -11.98
C ASN A 522 28.65 19.24 -12.83
#